data_AF-A0A7X3FCS9-F1
#
_entry.id   AF-A0A7X3FCS9-F1
#
_cell.length_a   1.000
_cell.length_b   1.000
_cell.length_c   1.000
_cell.angle_alpha   90.00
_cell.angle_beta   90.00
_cell.angle_gamma   90.00
#
_symmetry.space_group_name_H-M   'P 1'
#
loop_
_entity.id
_entity.type
_entity.pdbx_description
1 polymer ?
#
loop_
_entity_poly.entity_id
_entity_poly.type
_entity_poly.pdbx_seq_one_letter_code
_entity_poly.pdbx_strand_id
1 'polypeptide(L)' 'MDWNEFEKFFRKVTNEIDEQFDPNSEYFKNTVDQLKANSNGQFSDEYIYLLALHECSKKHNETLIYSVVHKFLKEE' A
#
# COMPACT_ATOMS: atom_id res chain seq x y z
N MET A 1 10.94 22.24 6.59
CA MET A 1 10.28 22.09 5.28
C MET A 1 9.27 23.20 5.02
N ASP A 2 9.29 23.82 3.84
CA ASP A 2 8.20 24.68 3.36
C ASP A 2 7.09 23.88 2.64
N TRP A 3 5.98 24.53 2.29
CA TRP A 3 4.85 23.83 1.66
C TRP A 3 5.19 23.21 0.29
N ASN A 4 6.02 23.86 -0.52
CA ASN A 4 6.37 23.38 -1.86
C ASN A 4 7.31 22.17 -1.77
N GLU A 5 8.23 22.16 -0.80
CA GLU A 5 9.08 21.02 -0.49
C GLU A 5 8.24 19.83 0.00
N PHE A 6 7.25 20.09 0.86
CA PHE A 6 6.33 19.06 1.33
C PHE A 6 5.52 18.45 0.18
N GLU A 7 4.92 19.28 -0.69
CA GLU A 7 4.12 18.77 -1.79
C GLU A 7 4.94 17.87 -2.73
N LYS A 8 6.18 18.27 -3.06
CA LYS A 8 7.09 17.46 -3.88
C LYS A 8 7.44 16.14 -3.20
N PHE A 9 7.77 16.18 -1.91
CA PHE A 9 8.04 14.97 -1.13
C PHE A 9 6.82 14.04 -1.08
N PHE A 10 5.65 14.59 -0.75
CA PHE A 10 4.42 13.82 -0.62
C PHE A 10 4.02 13.15 -1.93
N ARG A 11 4.09 13.87 -3.06
CA ARG A 11 3.85 13.30 -4.39
C ARG A 11 4.82 12.17 -4.72
N LYS A 12 6.12 12.38 -4.46
CA LYS A 12 7.14 11.36 -4.70
C LYS A 12 6.85 10.09 -3.91
N VAL A 13 6.64 10.21 -2.60
CA VAL A 13 6.38 9.08 -1.72
C VAL A 13 5.08 8.37 -2.09
N THR A 14 4.02 9.11 -2.40
CA THR A 14 2.75 8.52 -2.84
C THR A 14 2.95 7.65 -4.07
N ASN A 15 3.65 8.16 -5.10
CA ASN A 15 3.92 7.37 -6.31
C ASN A 15 4.77 6.11 -6.02
N GLU A 16 5.79 6.22 -5.17
CA GLU A 16 6.64 5.08 -4.79
C GLU A 16 5.85 4.00 -4.02
N ILE A 17 4.86 4.41 -3.22
CA ILE A 17 4.00 3.51 -2.46
C ILE A 17 2.91 2.91 -3.37
N ASP A 18 2.36 3.69 -4.30
CA ASP A 18 1.42 3.20 -5.32
C ASP A 18 2.04 2.07 -6.14
N GLU A 19 3.26 2.24 -6.65
CA GLU A 19 3.97 1.18 -7.39
C GLU A 19 4.14 -0.12 -6.59
N GLN A 20 4.22 -0.02 -5.25
CA GLN A 20 4.39 -1.17 -4.37
C GLN A 20 3.08 -1.89 -4.05
N PHE A 21 1.96 -1.18 -3.97
CA PHE A 21 0.70 -1.71 -3.42
C PHE A 21 -0.49 -1.59 -4.36
N ASP A 22 -0.33 -1.06 -5.58
CA ASP A 22 -1.42 -1.00 -6.56
C ASP A 22 -1.92 -2.40 -6.95
N PRO A 23 -3.09 -2.51 -7.59
CA PRO A 23 -3.64 -3.82 -8.01
C PRO A 23 -2.83 -4.56 -9.08
N ASN A 24 -1.83 -3.92 -9.70
CA ASN A 24 -0.95 -4.51 -10.70
C ASN A 24 0.40 -4.95 -10.11
N SER A 25 0.70 -4.54 -8.87
CA SER A 25 1.94 -4.76 -8.16
C SER A 25 2.18 -6.25 -7.90
N GLU A 26 3.46 -6.60 -7.76
CA GLU A 26 3.85 -7.95 -7.35
C GLU A 26 3.31 -8.28 -5.95
N TYR A 27 3.26 -7.28 -5.06
CA TYR A 27 2.70 -7.43 -3.72
C TYR A 27 1.22 -7.85 -3.76
N PHE A 28 0.41 -7.19 -4.60
CA PHE A 28 -0.99 -7.52 -4.76
C PHE A 28 -1.18 -8.96 -5.29
N LYS A 29 -0.43 -9.35 -6.33
CA LYS A 29 -0.49 -10.70 -6.89
C LYS A 29 -0.13 -11.76 -5.84
N ASN A 30 0.96 -11.55 -5.11
CA ASN A 30 1.38 -12.44 -4.04
C ASN A 30 0.32 -12.52 -2.91
N THR A 31 -0.33 -11.40 -2.59
CA THR A 31 -1.41 -11.35 -1.59
C THR A 31 -2.61 -12.18 -2.05
N VAL A 32 -3.01 -12.06 -3.31
CA VAL A 32 -4.08 -12.90 -3.89
C VAL A 32 -3.72 -14.37 -3.80
N ASP A 33 -2.52 -14.77 -4.21
CA ASP A 33 -2.08 -16.18 -4.20
C ASP A 33 -2.06 -16.76 -2.79
N GLN A 34 -1.57 -16.00 -1.81
CA GLN A 34 -1.58 -16.39 -0.39
C GLN A 34 -3.01 -16.56 0.14
N LEU A 35 -3.91 -15.62 -0.16
CA LEU A 35 -5.31 -15.70 0.28
C LEU A 35 -6.04 -16.88 -0.37
N LYS A 36 -5.78 -17.16 -1.66
CA LYS A 36 -6.31 -18.36 -2.34
C LYS A 36 -5.84 -19.63 -1.66
N ALA A 37 -4.53 -19.75 -1.41
CA ALA A 37 -3.96 -20.90 -0.72
C ALA A 37 -4.54 -21.09 0.68
N ASN A 38 -4.68 -20.01 1.46
CA ASN A 38 -5.20 -20.07 2.83
C ASN A 38 -6.69 -20.38 2.89
N SER A 39 -7.47 -19.95 1.90
CA SER A 39 -8.91 -20.18 1.86
C SER A 39 -9.31 -21.62 1.53
N ASN A 40 -8.41 -22.44 0.95
CA ASN A 40 -8.71 -23.78 0.46
C ASN A 40 -10.00 -23.85 -0.40
N GLY A 41 -10.29 -22.81 -1.18
CA GLY A 41 -11.47 -22.72 -2.03
C GLY A 41 -12.80 -22.43 -1.31
N GLN A 42 -12.77 -22.02 -0.04
CA GLN A 42 -13.98 -21.67 0.72
C GLN A 42 -14.65 -20.37 0.26
N PHE A 43 -13.91 -19.48 -0.42
CA PHE A 43 -14.40 -18.19 -0.86
C PHE A 43 -14.32 -18.04 -2.38
N SER A 44 -15.19 -17.20 -2.95
CA SER A 44 -15.13 -16.85 -4.37
C SER A 44 -13.86 -16.04 -4.70
N ASP A 45 -13.40 -16.13 -5.94
CA ASP A 45 -12.27 -15.33 -6.42
C ASP A 45 -12.51 -13.82 -6.24
N GLU A 46 -13.76 -13.36 -6.40
CA GLU A 46 -14.15 -11.96 -6.18
C GLU A 46 -13.95 -11.54 -4.72
N TYR A 47 -14.36 -12.38 -3.76
CA TYR A 47 -14.13 -12.11 -2.35
C TYR A 47 -12.64 -12.04 -2.02
N ILE A 48 -11.84 -12.98 -2.55
CA ILE A 48 -10.39 -12.99 -2.37
C ILE A 48 -9.75 -11.74 -2.95
N TYR A 49 -10.19 -11.31 -4.14
CA TYR A 49 -9.69 -10.10 -4.79
C TYR A 49 -10.00 -8.84 -3.98
N LEU A 50 -11.23 -8.69 -3.49
CA LEU A 50 -11.63 -7.57 -2.63
C LEU A 50 -10.86 -7.55 -1.31
N LEU A 51 -10.61 -8.72 -0.73
CA LEU A 51 -9.79 -8.84 0.48
C LEU A 51 -8.33 -8.45 0.22
N ALA A 52 -7.75 -8.86 -0.92
CA ALA A 52 -6.42 -8.43 -1.33
C ALA A 52 -6.35 -6.90 -1.51
N LEU A 53 -7.36 -6.29 -2.14
CA LEU A 53 -7.44 -4.83 -2.29
C LEU A 53 -7.47 -4.12 -0.94
N HIS A 54 -8.24 -4.65 0.02
CA HIS A 54 -8.30 -4.13 1.37
C HIS A 54 -6.93 -4.20 2.07
N GLU A 55 -6.26 -5.35 2.05
CA GLU A 55 -4.95 -5.51 2.68
C GLU A 55 -3.88 -4.61 2.04
N CYS A 56 -3.86 -4.50 0.72
CA CYS A 56 -2.96 -3.57 0.02
C CYS A 56 -3.25 -2.11 0.37
N SER A 57 -4.53 -1.69 0.40
CA SER A 57 -4.91 -0.32 0.77
C SER A 57 -4.50 0.01 2.20
N LYS A 58 -4.65 -0.94 3.13
CA LYS A 58 -4.19 -0.80 4.50
C LYS A 58 -2.67 -0.59 4.55
N LYS A 59 -1.90 -1.41 3.84
CA LYS A 59 -0.43 -1.31 3.79
C LYS A 59 0.07 -0.03 3.13
N HIS A 60 -0.58 0.38 2.04
CA HIS A 60 -0.36 1.66 1.39
C HIS A 60 -0.48 2.80 2.41
N ASN A 61 -1.61 2.87 3.11
CA ASN A 61 -1.90 3.95 4.06
C ASN A 61 -0.97 3.94 5.27
N GLU A 62 -0.69 2.76 5.84
CA GLU A 62 0.28 2.60 6.93
C GLU A 62 1.66 3.14 6.51
N THR A 63 2.13 2.77 5.32
CA THR A 63 3.44 3.17 4.78
C THR A 63 3.49 4.67 4.48
N LEU A 64 2.41 5.23 3.95
CA LEU A 64 2.32 6.67 3.64
C LEU A 64 2.38 7.49 4.92
N ILE A 65 1.57 7.15 5.91
CA ILE A 65 1.56 7.83 7.22
C ILE A 65 2.94 7.74 7.86
N TYR A 66 3.54 6.55 7.91
CA TYR A 66 4.87 6.37 8.48
C TYR A 66 5.92 7.22 7.76
N SER A 67 5.93 7.23 6.44
CA SER A 67 6.90 7.99 5.64
C SER A 67 6.78 9.49 5.87
N VAL A 68 5.54 10.00 5.95
CA VAL A 68 5.27 11.40 6.25
C VAL A 68 5.70 11.76 7.67
N VAL A 69 5.27 11.00 8.68
CA VAL A 69 5.62 11.26 10.09
C VAL A 69 7.13 11.20 10.30
N HIS A 70 7.80 10.19 9.73
CA HIS A 70 9.25 10.04 9.82
C HIS A 70 10.00 11.23 9.19
N LYS A 71 9.51 11.76 8.08
CA LYS A 71 10.10 12.94 7.44
C LYS A 71 9.99 14.18 8.32
N PHE A 72 8.88 14.38 9.01
CA PHE A 72 8.72 15.49 9.95
C PHE A 72 9.54 15.32 11.22
N LEU A 73 9.56 14.13 11.82
CA LEU A 73 10.28 13.87 13.08
C LEU A 73 11.81 13.83 12.92
N LYS A 74 12.34 13.54 11.74
CA LYS A 74 13.79 13.60 11.46
C LYS A 74 14.31 14.98 11.07
N GLU A 75 13.43 15.93 10.81
CA GLU A 75 13.80 17.32 10.51
C GLU A 75 13.84 18.21 11.77
N GLU A 76 13.59 17.65 12.96
CA GLU A 76 13.92 18.22 14.28
C GLU A 76 15.32 17.81 14.74
#